data_AF-A0A5B8MYP7-F1
#
_entry.id   AF-A0A5B8MYP7-F1
#
_cell.length_a   1.000
_cell.length_b   1.000
_cell.length_c   1.000
_cell.angle_alpha   90.00
_cell.angle_beta   90.00
_cell.angle_gamma   90.00
#
_symmetry.space_group_name_H-M   'P 1'
#
loop_
_entity.id
_entity.type
_entity.pdbx_description
1 polymer ?
#
loop_
_entity_poly.entity_id
_entity_poly.type
_entity_poly.pdbx_seq_one_letter_code
_entity_poly.pdbx_strand_id
1 'polypeptide(L)'
;MRSSDGPVHLTDDATASNNDDGDAEEEEEDLWSKREHLRVTPDLLPPELARRLRETFDSRFRDPRQGGAERFVWDYWNVPDQYNLLRTPAKRYFSDQDYRGLEDALLGYGQRELGCSRMTPLWLSCYVDGCYQGFHADNPHGPWAFVLSLTEEGHAFEGGETTIMKPRILEYWRTYDPAKGCESGDIFDKVSPDFNKLIVFDPRLPHGVSAVRGSQDPREGRLVLHGWFADPRPFFDGALDADAVQEPLAECMESISAELQQMPPATGMLAIRLHVLKDGSVESIDWLSDTLVPIPGAPVLALDGASVEPPEDARQLILEVIVEGIANLSFPKSSGDTEVTLPFVFE
;
A
#
# COMPACT_ATOMS: atom_id res chain seq x y z
N MET A 1 40.74 -65.65 3.11
CA MET A 1 41.05 -66.10 4.48
C MET A 1 41.50 -64.87 5.24
N ARG A 2 40.67 -64.40 6.19
CA ARG A 2 40.97 -63.39 7.24
C ARG A 2 41.32 -61.97 6.74
N SER A 3 40.48 -60.98 7.06
CA SER A 3 40.62 -60.07 8.22
C SER A 3 41.61 -58.93 7.89
N SER A 4 41.45 -57.70 8.32
CA SER A 4 40.71 -57.16 9.45
C SER A 4 40.75 -55.63 9.40
N ASP A 5 39.78 -55.06 10.11
CA ASP A 5 39.62 -53.68 10.54
C ASP A 5 40.84 -52.99 11.16
N GLY A 6 40.89 -51.66 10.92
CA GLY A 6 41.25 -50.59 11.87
C GLY A 6 42.72 -50.46 12.31
N PRO A 7 43.10 -49.41 13.08
CA PRO A 7 42.28 -48.34 13.67
C PRO A 7 42.90 -46.90 13.62
N VAL A 8 42.16 -46.01 14.28
CA VAL A 8 42.34 -44.58 14.62
C VAL A 8 43.63 -44.24 15.40
N HIS A 9 44.19 -43.04 15.18
CA HIS A 9 44.86 -42.14 16.16
C HIS A 9 45.15 -40.78 15.47
N LEU A 10 44.62 -39.63 15.90
CA LEU A 10 44.77 -38.79 17.11
C LEU A 10 45.60 -37.52 16.83
N THR A 11 45.06 -36.40 17.33
CA THR A 11 45.67 -35.17 17.88
C THR A 11 46.18 -34.05 16.95
N ASP A 12 45.58 -32.88 17.21
CA ASP A 12 46.15 -31.53 17.47
C ASP A 12 47.02 -30.90 16.36
N ASP A 13 46.97 -29.61 16.04
CA ASP A 13 46.54 -28.44 16.79
C ASP A 13 46.48 -27.21 15.84
N ALA A 14 45.91 -26.12 16.37
CA ALA A 14 46.24 -24.72 16.07
C ALA A 14 45.61 -23.97 14.86
N THR A 15 44.61 -23.17 15.24
CA THR A 15 44.50 -21.70 15.02
C THR A 15 44.39 -21.14 13.60
N ALA A 16 43.18 -20.69 13.26
CA ALA A 16 42.97 -19.37 12.67
C ALA A 16 41.56 -18.88 13.07
N SER A 17 41.51 -18.05 14.11
CA SER A 17 40.38 -17.20 14.43
C SER A 17 40.33 -16.10 13.37
N ASN A 18 39.35 -16.15 12.46
CA ASN A 18 38.91 -14.94 11.79
C ASN A 18 37.71 -14.42 12.58
N ASN A 19 37.99 -13.41 13.40
CA ASN A 19 37.01 -12.43 13.80
C ASN A 19 36.52 -11.78 12.51
N ASP A 20 35.34 -12.18 12.07
CA ASP A 20 34.53 -11.36 11.19
C ASP A 20 33.80 -10.40 12.12
N ASP A 21 34.46 -9.28 12.41
CA ASP A 21 33.82 -8.09 12.96
C ASP A 21 32.85 -7.62 11.87
N GLY A 22 31.68 -8.25 11.84
CA GLY A 22 30.52 -7.74 11.14
C GLY A 22 30.18 -6.43 11.81
N ASP A 23 30.62 -5.33 11.20
CA ASP A 23 30.08 -4.00 11.40
C ASP A 23 28.56 -4.14 11.30
N ALA A 24 27.91 -4.27 12.46
CA ALA A 24 26.54 -3.91 12.61
C ALA A 24 26.53 -2.41 12.33
N GLU A 25 26.29 -2.06 11.07
CA GLU A 25 25.74 -0.76 10.73
C GLU A 25 24.54 -0.60 11.66
N GLU A 26 24.74 0.17 12.73
CA GLU A 26 23.65 0.72 13.52
C GLU A 26 22.76 1.36 12.47
N GLU A 27 21.59 0.75 12.20
CA GLU A 27 20.57 1.35 11.36
C GLU A 27 20.33 2.73 11.98
N GLU A 28 20.87 3.78 11.36
CA GLU A 28 20.50 5.15 11.68
C GLU A 28 18.97 5.12 11.69
N GLU A 29 18.37 5.42 12.85
CA GLU A 29 16.94 5.63 12.93
C GLU A 29 16.63 6.68 11.85
N ASP A 30 16.07 6.21 10.74
CA ASP A 30 15.78 7.04 9.58
C ASP A 30 14.77 8.08 10.07
N LEU A 31 15.27 9.26 10.46
CA LEU A 31 14.48 10.38 10.99
C LEU A 31 13.38 10.79 10.00
N TRP A 32 13.56 10.42 8.73
CA TRP A 32 12.72 10.78 7.62
C TRP A 32 11.89 9.58 7.14
N SER A 33 10.72 9.92 6.60
CA SER A 33 9.85 8.99 5.91
C SER A 33 10.62 8.11 4.91
N LYS A 34 10.24 6.84 4.81
CA LYS A 34 10.66 5.92 3.74
C LYS A 34 9.62 5.93 2.63
N ARG A 35 10.05 6.13 1.38
CA ARG A 35 9.14 6.03 0.22
C ARG A 35 8.62 4.61 0.11
N GLU A 36 7.31 4.46 0.12
CA GLU A 36 6.63 3.18 0.06
C GLU A 36 5.43 3.28 -0.88
N HIS A 37 5.53 2.64 -2.05
CA HIS A 37 4.48 2.65 -3.06
C HIS A 37 3.59 1.39 -3.03
N LEU A 38 3.89 0.46 -2.13
CA LEU A 38 3.19 -0.81 -1.97
C LEU A 38 3.23 -1.21 -0.49
N ARG A 39 2.05 -1.34 0.12
CA ARG A 39 1.84 -1.84 1.48
C ARG A 39 1.08 -3.16 1.42
N VAL A 40 1.49 -4.10 2.27
CA VAL A 40 0.83 -5.39 2.41
C VAL A 40 0.49 -5.61 3.87
N THR A 41 -0.81 -5.74 4.16
CA THR A 41 -1.33 -5.95 5.52
C THR A 41 -2.03 -7.30 5.57
N PRO A 42 -1.47 -8.30 6.27
CA PRO A 42 -2.18 -9.54 6.52
C PRO A 42 -3.30 -9.31 7.52
N ASP A 43 -4.30 -10.20 7.50
CA ASP A 43 -5.38 -10.24 8.48
C ASP A 43 -6.13 -8.93 8.71
N LEU A 44 -6.41 -8.17 7.63
CA LEU A 44 -7.07 -6.87 7.74
C LEU A 44 -8.42 -6.96 8.47
N LEU A 45 -9.28 -7.90 8.05
CA LEU A 45 -10.61 -8.01 8.62
C LEU A 45 -10.59 -8.88 9.87
N PRO A 46 -11.52 -8.66 10.83
CA PRO A 46 -11.82 -9.64 11.86
C PRO A 46 -12.04 -11.03 11.23
N PRO A 47 -11.38 -12.10 11.73
CA PRO A 47 -11.38 -13.40 11.07
C PRO A 47 -12.79 -13.95 10.78
N GLU A 48 -13.73 -13.72 11.70
CA GLU A 48 -15.12 -14.14 11.54
C GLU A 48 -15.86 -13.39 10.42
N LEU A 49 -15.55 -12.11 10.20
CA LEU A 49 -16.11 -11.35 9.08
C LEU A 49 -15.53 -11.83 7.75
N ALA A 50 -14.21 -11.99 7.66
CA ALA A 50 -13.54 -12.50 6.46
C ALA A 50 -14.12 -13.86 6.04
N ARG A 51 -14.27 -14.78 6.99
CA ARG A 51 -14.87 -16.10 6.75
C ARG A 51 -16.32 -16.00 6.27
N ARG A 52 -17.18 -15.21 6.91
CA ARG A 52 -18.57 -15.05 6.46
C ARG A 52 -18.69 -14.48 5.05
N LEU A 53 -17.85 -13.51 4.68
CA LEU A 53 -17.80 -12.97 3.32
C LEU A 53 -17.43 -14.07 2.31
N ARG A 54 -16.40 -14.86 2.62
CA ARG A 54 -15.99 -16.00 1.80
C ARG A 54 -17.07 -17.09 1.70
N GLU A 55 -17.63 -17.52 2.81
CA GLU A 55 -18.69 -18.53 2.87
C GLU A 55 -19.95 -18.10 2.12
N THR A 56 -20.26 -16.79 2.12
CA THR A 56 -21.36 -16.23 1.33
C THR A 56 -21.13 -16.48 -0.16
N PHE A 57 -19.90 -16.31 -0.64
CA PHE A 57 -19.55 -16.63 -2.01
C PHE A 57 -19.64 -18.14 -2.27
N ASP A 58 -19.01 -18.97 -1.44
CA ASP A 58 -18.96 -20.42 -1.66
C ASP A 58 -20.32 -21.09 -1.63
N SER A 59 -21.19 -20.69 -0.71
CA SER A 59 -22.54 -21.24 -0.58
C SER A 59 -23.38 -21.01 -1.84
N ARG A 60 -23.19 -19.87 -2.52
CA ARG A 60 -23.92 -19.51 -3.75
C ARG A 60 -23.44 -20.29 -4.98
N PHE A 61 -22.20 -20.77 -4.97
CA PHE A 61 -21.61 -21.57 -6.06
C PHE A 61 -21.54 -23.07 -5.74
N ARG A 62 -21.96 -23.51 -4.54
CA ARG A 62 -21.87 -24.91 -4.08
C ARG A 62 -22.58 -25.92 -4.98
N ASP A 63 -23.79 -25.61 -5.44
CA ASP A 63 -24.51 -26.46 -6.40
C ASP A 63 -24.59 -25.74 -7.76
N PRO A 64 -23.78 -26.16 -8.77
CA PRO A 64 -23.78 -25.52 -10.07
C PRO A 64 -25.11 -25.67 -10.82
N ARG A 65 -25.96 -26.64 -10.46
CA ARG A 65 -27.28 -26.88 -11.08
C ARG A 65 -28.38 -26.02 -10.46
N GLN A 66 -28.14 -25.43 -9.30
CA GLN A 66 -29.08 -24.53 -8.67
C GLN A 66 -28.95 -23.12 -9.28
N GLY A 67 -30.07 -22.62 -9.79
CA GLY A 67 -30.20 -21.22 -10.17
C GLY A 67 -30.47 -20.33 -8.94
N GLY A 68 -30.06 -19.07 -9.01
CA GLY A 68 -30.36 -18.07 -8.00
C GLY A 68 -30.04 -16.67 -8.52
N ALA A 69 -30.83 -15.66 -8.13
CA ALA A 69 -30.62 -14.28 -8.59
C ALA A 69 -29.17 -13.80 -8.39
N GLU A 70 -28.56 -14.19 -7.26
CA GLU A 70 -27.17 -13.88 -6.89
C GLU A 70 -26.11 -14.45 -7.84
N ARG A 71 -26.45 -15.43 -8.69
CA ARG A 71 -25.52 -15.95 -9.71
C ARG A 71 -25.58 -15.15 -11.01
N PHE A 72 -26.63 -14.35 -11.20
CA PHE A 72 -26.86 -13.56 -12.42
C PHE A 72 -26.45 -12.09 -12.27
N VAL A 73 -25.86 -11.71 -11.14
CA VAL A 73 -25.36 -10.33 -10.90
C VAL A 73 -23.91 -10.12 -11.35
N TRP A 74 -23.28 -11.15 -11.93
CA TRP A 74 -21.89 -11.10 -12.38
C TRP A 74 -21.80 -10.62 -13.82
N ASP A 75 -21.03 -9.55 -14.03
CA ASP A 75 -20.62 -9.03 -15.33
C ASP A 75 -19.35 -9.76 -15.79
N TYR A 76 -19.40 -10.38 -16.97
CA TYR A 76 -18.20 -10.88 -17.62
C TYR A 76 -17.53 -9.73 -18.36
N TRP A 77 -16.51 -9.16 -17.71
CA TRP A 77 -15.81 -8.00 -18.21
C TRP A 77 -14.60 -8.44 -19.03
N ASN A 78 -14.78 -8.45 -20.35
CA ASN A 78 -13.74 -8.80 -21.30
C ASN A 78 -13.45 -7.62 -22.23
N VAL A 79 -12.22 -7.13 -22.17
CA VAL A 79 -11.65 -6.26 -23.20
C VAL A 79 -10.46 -7.01 -23.78
N PRO A 80 -10.53 -7.41 -25.07
CA PRO A 80 -9.46 -8.14 -25.73
C PRO A 80 -8.10 -7.48 -25.50
N ASP A 81 -7.09 -8.31 -25.23
CA ASP A 81 -5.71 -7.93 -24.95
C ASP A 81 -5.49 -7.06 -23.70
N GLN A 82 -6.54 -6.78 -22.91
CA GLN A 82 -6.44 -5.95 -21.72
C GLN A 82 -6.90 -6.66 -20.44
N TYR A 83 -8.08 -7.29 -20.41
CA TYR A 83 -8.53 -8.03 -19.23
C TYR A 83 -9.72 -8.93 -19.53
N ASN A 84 -9.87 -9.99 -18.74
CA ASN A 84 -11.02 -10.88 -18.77
C ASN A 84 -11.31 -11.45 -17.37
N LEU A 85 -12.36 -10.95 -16.71
CA LEU A 85 -12.73 -11.43 -15.37
C LEU A 85 -14.23 -11.30 -15.12
N LEU A 86 -14.70 -11.93 -14.04
CA LEU A 86 -16.05 -11.78 -13.54
C LEU A 86 -16.06 -10.72 -12.44
N ARG A 87 -16.99 -9.77 -12.48
CA ARG A 87 -17.13 -8.77 -11.41
C ARG A 87 -18.58 -8.47 -11.05
N THR A 88 -18.81 -8.00 -9.84
CA THR A 88 -20.11 -7.51 -9.36
C THR A 88 -19.91 -6.43 -8.29
N PRO A 89 -20.81 -5.43 -8.15
CA PRO A 89 -20.76 -4.51 -7.02
C PRO A 89 -20.91 -5.25 -5.69
N ALA A 90 -19.92 -5.15 -4.79
CA ALA A 90 -19.90 -5.92 -3.54
C ALA A 90 -21.10 -5.61 -2.64
N LYS A 91 -21.57 -4.35 -2.63
CA LYS A 91 -22.75 -3.90 -1.88
C LYS A 91 -24.04 -4.64 -2.26
N ARG A 92 -24.15 -5.08 -3.51
CA ARG A 92 -25.31 -5.85 -3.99
C ARG A 92 -25.16 -7.34 -3.73
N TYR A 93 -23.95 -7.79 -3.46
CA TYR A 93 -23.65 -9.20 -3.28
C TYR A 93 -23.74 -9.60 -1.80
N PHE A 94 -23.11 -8.85 -0.88
CA PHE A 94 -23.11 -9.21 0.53
C PHE A 94 -24.35 -8.69 1.28
N SER A 95 -24.59 -9.24 2.47
CA SER A 95 -25.62 -8.72 3.38
C SER A 95 -25.27 -7.28 3.79
N ASP A 96 -26.28 -6.46 4.09
CA ASP A 96 -26.06 -5.08 4.57
C ASP A 96 -25.14 -5.04 5.81
N GLN A 97 -25.24 -6.04 6.68
CA GLN A 97 -24.43 -6.15 7.90
C GLN A 97 -22.96 -6.44 7.55
N ASP A 98 -22.69 -7.46 6.74
CA ASP A 98 -21.31 -7.83 6.41
C ASP A 98 -20.65 -6.78 5.51
N TYR A 99 -21.42 -6.17 4.59
CA TYR A 99 -20.92 -5.07 3.77
C TYR A 99 -20.54 -3.84 4.61
N ARG A 100 -21.35 -3.46 5.60
CA ARG A 100 -20.99 -2.37 6.53
C ARG A 100 -19.73 -2.69 7.32
N GLY A 101 -19.62 -3.90 7.87
CA GLY A 101 -18.41 -4.30 8.59
C GLY A 101 -17.15 -4.26 7.70
N LEU A 102 -17.27 -4.64 6.44
CA LEU A 102 -16.20 -4.54 5.44
C LEU A 102 -15.85 -3.07 5.15
N GLU A 103 -16.87 -2.23 4.93
CA GLU A 103 -16.71 -0.80 4.63
C GLU A 103 -16.07 -0.06 5.82
N ASP A 104 -16.52 -0.33 7.05
CA ASP A 104 -15.99 0.28 8.27
C ASP A 104 -14.52 -0.10 8.50
N ALA A 105 -14.14 -1.37 8.27
CA ALA A 105 -12.76 -1.82 8.42
C ALA A 105 -11.82 -1.15 7.41
N LEU A 106 -12.23 -1.09 6.14
CA LEU A 106 -11.45 -0.43 5.08
C LEU A 106 -11.39 1.09 5.30
N LEU A 107 -12.50 1.76 5.64
CA LEU A 107 -12.49 3.20 5.94
C LEU A 107 -11.59 3.50 7.14
N GLY A 108 -11.69 2.69 8.21
CA GLY A 108 -10.85 2.86 9.38
C GLY A 108 -9.36 2.70 9.07
N TYR A 109 -9.00 1.76 8.18
CA TYR A 109 -7.64 1.65 7.66
C TYR A 109 -7.26 2.90 6.85
N GLY A 110 -8.08 3.31 5.88
CA GLY A 110 -7.80 4.48 5.04
C GLY A 110 -7.62 5.77 5.83
N GLN A 111 -8.43 5.99 6.86
CA GLN A 111 -8.34 7.16 7.73
C GLN A 111 -7.08 7.15 8.59
N ARG A 112 -6.82 6.04 9.29
CA ARG A 112 -5.70 5.95 10.22
C ARG A 112 -4.36 5.86 9.51
N GLU A 113 -4.27 5.06 8.44
CA GLU A 113 -3.00 4.68 7.83
C GLU A 113 -2.65 5.47 6.57
N LEU A 114 -3.64 6.06 5.89
CA LEU A 114 -3.45 6.73 4.60
C LEU A 114 -3.96 8.17 4.57
N GLY A 115 -4.59 8.67 5.65
CA GLY A 115 -5.23 9.99 5.69
C GLY A 115 -6.38 10.17 4.68
N CYS A 116 -7.02 9.08 4.25
CA CYS A 116 -8.13 9.11 3.29
C CYS A 116 -9.48 8.95 3.99
N SER A 117 -10.39 9.90 3.82
CA SER A 117 -11.68 9.91 4.53
C SER A 117 -12.79 9.15 3.79
N ARG A 118 -12.57 8.73 2.55
CA ARG A 118 -13.54 8.01 1.72
C ARG A 118 -12.90 6.87 0.96
N MET A 119 -13.75 6.03 0.40
CA MET A 119 -13.38 5.09 -0.65
C MET A 119 -14.43 5.08 -1.76
N THR A 120 -14.06 4.59 -2.93
CA THR A 120 -15.00 4.33 -4.03
C THR A 120 -15.90 3.14 -3.71
N PRO A 121 -17.05 2.97 -4.40
CA PRO A 121 -17.83 1.74 -4.31
C PRO A 121 -16.97 0.50 -4.60
N LEU A 122 -17.14 -0.54 -3.77
CA LEU A 122 -16.35 -1.76 -3.85
C LEU A 122 -16.82 -2.68 -4.98
N TRP A 123 -15.86 -3.20 -5.74
CA TRP A 123 -16.07 -4.29 -6.68
C TRP A 123 -15.60 -5.60 -6.08
N LEU A 124 -16.41 -6.65 -6.21
CA LEU A 124 -16.03 -8.03 -5.96
C LEU A 124 -15.71 -8.67 -7.32
N SER A 125 -14.50 -9.19 -7.46
CA SER A 125 -13.98 -9.76 -8.69
C SER A 125 -13.53 -11.20 -8.48
N CYS A 126 -13.86 -12.08 -9.43
CA CYS A 126 -13.52 -13.49 -9.44
C CYS A 126 -12.75 -13.82 -10.72
N TYR A 127 -11.62 -14.48 -10.56
CA TYR A 127 -10.74 -14.93 -11.64
C TYR A 127 -10.65 -16.46 -11.57
N VAL A 128 -11.12 -17.10 -12.63
CA VAL A 128 -10.98 -18.54 -12.86
C VAL A 128 -9.92 -18.78 -13.93
N ASP A 129 -9.68 -20.03 -14.30
CA ASP A 129 -8.72 -20.41 -15.33
C ASP A 129 -8.91 -19.60 -16.63
N GLY A 130 -7.83 -18.97 -17.08
CA GLY A 130 -7.76 -18.08 -18.23
C GLY A 130 -8.03 -16.60 -17.93
N CYS A 131 -8.50 -16.24 -16.72
CA CYS A 131 -8.70 -14.85 -16.34
C CYS A 131 -7.38 -14.14 -16.03
N TYR A 132 -7.26 -12.88 -16.44
CA TYR A 132 -6.12 -12.00 -16.17
C TYR A 132 -6.53 -10.53 -16.18
N GLN A 133 -5.61 -9.67 -15.73
CA GLN A 133 -5.70 -8.23 -15.93
C GLN A 133 -4.34 -7.72 -16.41
N GLY A 134 -4.30 -7.21 -17.64
CA GLY A 134 -3.12 -6.62 -18.25
C GLY A 134 -2.69 -5.33 -17.56
N PHE A 135 -1.47 -4.88 -17.86
CA PHE A 135 -0.92 -3.69 -17.23
C PHE A 135 -1.73 -2.44 -17.54
N HIS A 136 -2.03 -1.67 -16.50
CA HIS A 136 -2.72 -0.39 -16.55
C HIS A 136 -2.29 0.47 -15.35
N ALA A 137 -2.71 1.72 -15.35
CA ALA A 137 -2.62 2.62 -14.20
C ALA A 137 -4.01 3.17 -13.92
N ASP A 138 -4.27 3.51 -12.66
CA ASP A 138 -5.61 3.79 -12.15
C ASP A 138 -5.89 5.30 -11.96
N ASN A 139 -4.99 6.16 -12.43
CA ASN A 139 -5.20 7.60 -12.37
C ASN A 139 -6.43 7.99 -13.23
N PRO A 140 -7.37 8.81 -12.72
CA PRO A 140 -7.28 9.67 -11.54
C PRO A 140 -8.13 9.21 -10.31
N HIS A 141 -8.35 7.91 -10.10
CA HIS A 141 -9.43 7.43 -9.20
C HIS A 141 -9.22 7.69 -7.69
N GLY A 142 -7.99 7.95 -7.25
CA GLY A 142 -7.64 8.29 -5.87
C GLY A 142 -6.12 8.21 -5.67
N PRO A 143 -5.58 8.61 -4.51
CA PRO A 143 -4.15 8.50 -4.20
C PRO A 143 -3.68 7.07 -3.91
N TRP A 144 -4.60 6.15 -3.59
CA TRP A 144 -4.28 4.77 -3.25
C TRP A 144 -5.30 3.81 -3.86
N ALA A 145 -4.83 2.86 -4.67
CA ALA A 145 -5.60 1.70 -5.06
C ALA A 145 -5.44 0.59 -4.02
N PHE A 146 -6.44 -0.28 -3.90
CA PHE A 146 -6.32 -1.44 -3.03
C PHE A 146 -6.98 -2.69 -3.59
N VAL A 147 -6.48 -3.84 -3.12
CA VAL A 147 -7.04 -5.17 -3.34
C VAL A 147 -7.04 -5.91 -2.01
N LEU A 148 -8.22 -6.34 -1.55
CA LEU A 148 -8.39 -7.21 -0.40
C LEU A 148 -8.77 -8.61 -0.87
N SER A 149 -7.96 -9.62 -0.52
CA SER A 149 -8.23 -10.99 -0.97
C SER A 149 -9.17 -11.75 -0.05
N LEU A 150 -10.11 -12.46 -0.65
CA LEU A 150 -10.95 -13.49 -0.05
C LEU A 150 -10.66 -14.86 -0.70
N THR A 151 -9.50 -15.01 -1.35
CA THR A 151 -9.09 -16.27 -1.97
C THR A 151 -8.72 -17.28 -0.88
N GLU A 152 -9.16 -18.52 -1.02
CA GLU A 152 -8.90 -19.58 -0.04
C GLU A 152 -7.39 -19.87 0.07
N GLU A 153 -6.96 -20.23 1.28
CA GLU A 153 -5.61 -20.74 1.51
C GLU A 153 -5.40 -22.06 0.75
N GLY A 154 -4.21 -22.26 0.20
CA GLY A 154 -3.89 -23.47 -0.56
C GLY A 154 -4.68 -23.59 -1.88
N HIS A 155 -5.04 -22.45 -2.48
CA HIS A 155 -5.81 -22.38 -3.72
C HIS A 155 -5.31 -23.31 -4.84
N ALA A 156 -6.25 -23.84 -5.63
CA ALA A 156 -6.00 -24.87 -6.64
C ALA A 156 -5.53 -24.32 -8.00
N PHE A 157 -5.03 -23.08 -8.06
CA PHE A 157 -4.54 -22.43 -9.26
C PHE A 157 -3.11 -21.89 -9.10
N GLU A 158 -2.46 -21.68 -10.24
CA GLU A 158 -1.22 -20.92 -10.38
C GLU A 158 -1.51 -19.52 -10.95
N GLY A 159 -0.62 -18.56 -10.70
CA GLY A 159 -0.79 -17.17 -11.12
C GLY A 159 -1.74 -16.40 -10.19
N GLY A 160 -2.43 -15.40 -10.72
CA GLY A 160 -3.34 -14.55 -9.95
C GLY A 160 -2.63 -13.58 -8.98
N GLU A 161 -1.31 -13.42 -9.05
CA GLU A 161 -0.62 -12.43 -8.24
C GLU A 161 -0.96 -11.01 -8.73
N THR A 162 -1.19 -10.10 -7.78
CA THR A 162 -1.16 -8.67 -8.08
C THR A 162 0.28 -8.31 -8.41
N THR A 163 0.51 -7.83 -9.63
CA THR A 163 1.84 -7.50 -10.14
C THR A 163 1.96 -5.99 -10.32
N ILE A 164 2.96 -5.36 -9.71
CA ILE A 164 3.16 -3.91 -9.72
C ILE A 164 4.58 -3.63 -10.22
N MET A 165 4.72 -2.73 -11.18
CA MET A 165 6.03 -2.32 -11.68
C MET A 165 6.76 -1.47 -10.64
N LYS A 166 8.02 -1.79 -10.37
CA LYS A 166 8.85 -1.08 -9.40
C LYS A 166 9.15 0.34 -9.87
N PRO A 167 9.05 1.37 -9.01
CA PRO A 167 9.30 2.77 -9.39
C PRO A 167 10.63 2.99 -10.09
N ARG A 168 11.71 2.33 -9.63
CA ARG A 168 13.06 2.46 -10.23
C ARG A 168 13.11 2.11 -11.73
N ILE A 169 12.19 1.26 -12.20
CA ILE A 169 12.14 0.85 -13.61
C ILE A 169 11.57 1.95 -14.49
N LEU A 170 10.74 2.84 -13.94
CA LEU A 170 10.21 3.99 -14.68
C LEU A 170 11.32 5.00 -15.02
N GLU A 171 12.44 4.96 -14.29
CA GLU A 171 13.67 5.74 -14.52
C GLU A 171 14.84 4.85 -15.01
N TYR A 172 14.55 3.76 -15.73
CA TYR A 172 15.49 2.68 -16.03
C TYR A 172 16.90 3.15 -16.45
N TRP A 173 16.99 4.11 -17.37
CA TRP A 173 18.26 4.58 -17.91
C TRP A 173 19.10 5.40 -16.92
N ARG A 174 18.48 6.03 -15.91
CA ARG A 174 19.22 6.72 -14.84
C ARG A 174 19.95 5.73 -13.94
N THR A 175 19.39 4.53 -13.78
CA THR A 175 19.93 3.48 -12.91
C THR A 175 20.53 2.30 -13.67
N TYR A 176 20.68 2.42 -14.99
CA TYR A 176 21.13 1.33 -15.84
C TYR A 176 22.60 1.00 -15.58
N ASP A 177 22.87 -0.28 -15.32
CA ASP A 177 24.21 -0.81 -15.16
C ASP A 177 24.44 -1.92 -16.20
N PRO A 178 25.30 -1.70 -17.23
CA PRO A 178 25.57 -2.70 -18.26
C PRO A 178 26.23 -3.98 -17.73
N ALA A 179 26.71 -3.99 -16.48
CA ALA A 179 27.28 -5.17 -15.84
C ALA A 179 26.25 -6.01 -15.06
N LYS A 180 25.01 -5.53 -14.90
CA LYS A 180 23.95 -6.23 -14.15
C LYS A 180 22.82 -6.68 -15.07
N GLY A 181 22.42 -7.95 -14.93
CA GLY A 181 21.18 -8.44 -15.52
C GLY A 181 19.95 -7.80 -14.86
N CYS A 182 18.80 -7.84 -15.54
CA CYS A 182 17.53 -7.36 -15.01
C CYS A 182 16.49 -8.47 -15.21
N GLU A 183 16.07 -9.09 -14.11
CA GLU A 183 15.14 -10.23 -14.13
C GLU A 183 13.73 -9.81 -13.69
N SER A 184 12.73 -10.71 -13.78
CA SER A 184 11.34 -10.36 -13.45
C SER A 184 11.16 -9.79 -12.04
N GLY A 185 11.92 -10.27 -11.05
CA GLY A 185 11.86 -9.77 -9.67
C GLY A 185 12.53 -8.40 -9.49
N ASP A 186 13.39 -8.01 -10.43
CA ASP A 186 13.96 -6.67 -10.47
C ASP A 186 12.96 -5.64 -11.00
N ILE A 187 12.04 -6.10 -11.84
CA ILE A 187 11.09 -5.27 -12.57
C ILE A 187 9.79 -5.10 -11.80
N PHE A 188 9.32 -6.17 -11.16
CA PHE A 188 7.98 -6.22 -10.57
C PHE A 188 8.02 -6.66 -9.11
N ASP A 189 7.16 -6.05 -8.32
CA ASP A 189 6.64 -6.66 -7.10
C ASP A 189 5.46 -7.55 -7.46
N LYS A 190 5.45 -8.77 -6.90
CA LYS A 190 4.37 -9.75 -7.08
C LYS A 190 3.86 -10.15 -5.71
N VAL A 191 2.57 -9.94 -5.48
CA VAL A 191 1.93 -10.24 -4.21
C VAL A 191 0.87 -11.32 -4.42
N SER A 192 1.06 -12.45 -3.73
CA SER A 192 0.11 -13.56 -3.76
C SER A 192 -1.23 -13.15 -3.15
N PRO A 193 -2.36 -13.64 -3.69
CA PRO A 193 -3.69 -13.28 -3.22
C PRO A 193 -4.09 -14.07 -1.96
N ASP A 194 -3.22 -14.17 -0.95
CA ASP A 194 -3.53 -14.98 0.25
C ASP A 194 -4.76 -14.43 1.00
N PHE A 195 -5.48 -15.30 1.69
CA PHE A 195 -6.71 -14.97 2.38
C PHE A 195 -6.55 -13.79 3.36
N ASN A 196 -7.53 -12.89 3.39
CA ASN A 196 -7.61 -11.74 4.29
C ASN A 196 -6.41 -10.76 4.22
N LYS A 197 -5.64 -10.82 3.12
CA LYS A 197 -4.54 -9.89 2.85
C LYS A 197 -5.05 -8.66 2.11
N LEU A 198 -4.78 -7.48 2.68
CA LEU A 198 -4.93 -6.20 2.00
C LEU A 198 -3.62 -5.83 1.32
N ILE A 199 -3.73 -5.40 0.07
CA ILE A 199 -2.66 -4.77 -0.69
C ILE A 199 -3.12 -3.35 -0.97
N VAL A 200 -2.31 -2.36 -0.63
CA VAL A 200 -2.54 -0.94 -0.94
C VAL A 200 -1.35 -0.45 -1.72
N PHE A 201 -1.57 0.24 -2.83
CA PHE A 201 -0.48 0.67 -3.70
C PHE A 201 -0.77 1.96 -4.43
N ASP A 202 0.31 2.59 -4.86
CA ASP A 202 0.30 3.81 -5.65
C ASP A 202 -0.32 3.54 -7.03
N PRO A 203 -1.51 4.11 -7.34
CA PRO A 203 -2.24 3.85 -8.56
C PRO A 203 -1.56 4.42 -9.81
N ARG A 204 -0.53 5.25 -9.64
CA ARG A 204 0.28 5.80 -10.75
C ARG A 204 1.21 4.75 -11.34
N LEU A 205 1.56 3.71 -10.58
CA LEU A 205 2.45 2.65 -11.05
C LEU A 205 1.69 1.68 -11.97
N PRO A 206 2.27 1.30 -13.12
CA PRO A 206 1.69 0.25 -13.95
C PRO A 206 1.56 -1.07 -13.18
N HIS A 207 0.36 -1.63 -13.15
CA HIS A 207 0.05 -2.85 -12.41
C HIS A 207 -1.00 -3.72 -13.14
N GLY A 208 -1.13 -4.97 -12.71
CA GLY A 208 -2.06 -5.93 -13.27
C GLY A 208 -2.21 -7.19 -12.41
N VAL A 209 -2.88 -8.19 -12.96
CA VAL A 209 -3.06 -9.52 -12.35
C VAL A 209 -2.57 -10.56 -13.33
N SER A 210 -1.60 -11.37 -12.90
CA SER A 210 -1.08 -12.47 -13.72
C SER A 210 -2.19 -13.47 -14.04
N ALA A 211 -2.07 -14.16 -15.17
CA ALA A 211 -3.10 -15.08 -15.62
C ALA A 211 -3.30 -16.24 -14.63
N VAL A 212 -4.54 -16.43 -14.18
CA VAL A 212 -4.95 -17.56 -13.36
C VAL A 212 -5.02 -18.82 -14.23
N ARG A 213 -4.42 -19.92 -13.76
CA ARG A 213 -4.41 -21.22 -14.46
C ARG A 213 -4.73 -22.35 -13.50
N GLY A 214 -5.67 -23.21 -13.84
CA GLY A 214 -5.96 -24.43 -13.05
C GLY A 214 -7.43 -24.79 -12.97
N SER A 215 -8.24 -23.99 -12.25
CA SER A 215 -9.65 -24.33 -11.97
C SER A 215 -10.65 -23.42 -12.67
N GLN A 216 -11.70 -24.03 -13.21
CA GLN A 216 -12.89 -23.35 -13.73
C GLN A 216 -14.02 -23.26 -12.68
N ASP A 217 -13.84 -23.84 -11.48
CA ASP A 217 -14.77 -23.68 -10.37
C ASP A 217 -14.56 -22.30 -9.72
N PRO A 218 -15.56 -21.40 -9.69
CA PRO A 218 -15.42 -20.09 -9.09
C PRO A 218 -14.98 -20.13 -7.62
N ARG A 219 -15.35 -21.18 -6.88
CA ARG A 219 -14.97 -21.38 -5.46
C ARG A 219 -13.48 -21.59 -5.31
N GLU A 220 -12.84 -22.22 -6.29
CA GLU A 220 -11.40 -22.45 -6.27
C GLU A 220 -10.62 -21.31 -6.91
N GLY A 221 -11.29 -20.31 -7.50
CA GLY A 221 -10.66 -19.17 -8.16
C GLY A 221 -10.15 -18.09 -7.21
N ARG A 222 -9.42 -17.13 -7.77
CA ARG A 222 -8.99 -15.92 -7.06
C ARG A 222 -10.19 -15.00 -6.87
N LEU A 223 -10.55 -14.73 -5.61
CA LEU A 223 -11.66 -13.88 -5.22
C LEU A 223 -11.13 -12.67 -4.47
N VAL A 224 -11.40 -11.46 -4.97
CA VAL A 224 -10.90 -10.23 -4.37
C VAL A 224 -11.93 -9.12 -4.36
N LEU A 225 -11.82 -8.25 -3.37
CA LEU A 225 -12.45 -6.95 -3.30
C LEU A 225 -11.45 -5.89 -3.75
N HIS A 226 -11.88 -4.89 -4.49
CA HIS A 226 -11.00 -3.79 -4.89
C HIS A 226 -11.73 -2.46 -5.06
N GLY A 227 -10.96 -1.38 -4.98
CA GLY A 227 -11.41 0.00 -5.09
C GLY A 227 -10.25 0.98 -4.85
N TRP A 228 -10.59 2.23 -4.61
CA TRP A 228 -9.64 3.30 -4.31
C TRP A 228 -10.00 4.00 -3.01
N PHE A 229 -9.00 4.28 -2.18
CA PHE A 229 -9.14 5.27 -1.12
C PHE A 229 -9.08 6.66 -1.74
N ALA A 230 -9.87 7.58 -1.21
CA ALA A 230 -10.10 8.89 -1.80
C ALA A 230 -10.41 9.94 -0.73
N ASP A 231 -10.49 11.20 -1.18
CA ASP A 231 -10.79 12.37 -0.36
C ASP A 231 -9.83 12.51 0.84
N PRO A 232 -8.52 12.78 0.58
CA PRO A 232 -7.54 13.02 1.62
C PRO A 232 -7.98 14.16 2.53
N ARG A 233 -8.18 13.87 3.81
CA ARG A 233 -8.56 14.86 4.82
C ARG A 233 -7.98 14.52 6.18
N PRO A 234 -7.74 15.53 7.04
CA PRO A 234 -7.41 15.30 8.43
C PRO A 234 -8.40 14.34 9.10
N PHE A 235 -7.87 13.40 9.88
CA PHE A 235 -8.62 12.48 10.71
C PHE A 235 -8.15 12.59 12.15
N PHE A 236 -9.08 12.57 13.09
CA PHE A 236 -8.83 12.80 14.51
C PHE A 236 -9.37 11.61 15.31
N ASP A 237 -8.53 11.03 16.17
CA ASP A 237 -8.92 9.97 17.09
C ASP A 237 -8.45 10.32 18.50
N GLY A 238 -9.39 10.68 19.38
CA GLY A 238 -9.09 11.05 20.75
C GLY A 238 -9.97 12.14 21.33
N ALA A 239 -9.40 12.90 22.26
CA ALA A 239 -10.12 13.84 23.12
C ALA A 239 -10.24 15.27 22.59
N LEU A 240 -9.51 15.66 21.54
CA LEU A 240 -9.66 16.97 20.92
C LEU A 240 -11.02 17.08 20.22
N ASP A 241 -11.67 18.22 20.41
CA ASP A 241 -12.87 18.58 19.66
C ASP A 241 -12.47 18.97 18.23
N ALA A 242 -13.09 18.34 17.23
CA ALA A 242 -12.83 18.60 15.82
C ALA A 242 -13.01 20.07 15.45
N ASP A 243 -13.97 20.78 16.06
CA ASP A 243 -14.21 22.20 15.77
C ASP A 243 -13.08 23.08 16.34
N ALA A 244 -12.49 22.69 17.46
CA ALA A 244 -11.40 23.42 18.12
C ALA A 244 -10.05 23.24 17.42
N VAL A 245 -9.94 22.25 16.52
CA VAL A 245 -8.72 21.92 15.77
C VAL A 245 -8.65 22.65 14.43
N GLN A 246 -9.79 23.08 13.88
CA GLN A 246 -9.87 23.63 12.53
C GLN A 246 -8.98 24.86 12.32
N GLU A 247 -9.04 25.84 13.22
CA GLU A 247 -8.31 27.12 13.06
C GLU A 247 -6.79 26.95 13.21
N PRO A 248 -6.25 26.34 14.30
CA PRO A 248 -4.81 26.11 14.41
C PRO A 248 -4.24 25.28 13.26
N LEU A 249 -4.97 24.25 12.83
CA LEU A 249 -4.54 23.41 11.72
C LEU A 249 -4.58 24.18 10.40
N ALA A 250 -5.62 24.97 10.13
CA ALA A 250 -5.72 25.76 8.90
C ALA A 250 -4.58 26.78 8.79
N GLU A 251 -4.24 27.48 9.88
CA GLU A 251 -3.12 28.43 9.91
C GLU A 251 -1.77 27.74 9.63
N CYS A 252 -1.53 26.59 10.27
CA CYS A 252 -0.33 25.79 10.04
C CYS A 252 -0.25 25.29 8.59
N MET A 253 -1.35 24.76 8.06
CA MET A 253 -1.42 24.26 6.67
C MET A 253 -1.24 25.39 5.65
N GLU A 254 -1.73 26.60 5.92
CA GLU A 254 -1.50 27.77 5.07
C GLU A 254 -0.01 28.15 5.03
N SER A 255 0.66 28.16 6.18
CA SER A 255 2.11 28.42 6.27
C SER A 255 2.92 27.37 5.51
N ILE A 256 2.67 26.09 5.77
CA ILE A 256 3.34 24.98 5.08
C ILE A 256 3.11 25.07 3.57
N SER A 257 1.87 25.33 3.14
CA SER A 257 1.54 25.44 1.71
C SER A 257 2.30 26.57 1.03
N ALA A 258 2.48 27.71 1.69
CA ALA A 258 3.22 28.85 1.14
C ALA A 258 4.72 28.52 0.94
N GLU A 259 5.32 27.77 1.86
CA GLU A 259 6.71 27.34 1.77
C GLU A 259 6.90 26.22 0.74
N LEU A 260 6.00 25.24 0.70
CA LEU A 260 6.03 24.16 -0.29
C LEU A 260 5.92 24.67 -1.74
N GLN A 261 5.25 25.80 -1.97
CA GLN A 261 5.21 26.45 -3.30
C GLN A 261 6.58 26.95 -3.78
N GLN A 262 7.55 27.12 -2.88
CA GLN A 262 8.93 27.49 -3.21
C GLN A 262 9.84 26.26 -3.40
N MET A 263 9.35 25.06 -3.06
CA MET A 263 10.12 23.82 -3.17
C MET A 263 10.09 23.28 -4.60
N PRO A 264 11.06 22.42 -4.98
CA PRO A 264 10.99 21.70 -6.24
C PRO A 264 9.67 20.94 -6.35
N PRO A 265 9.00 20.95 -7.52
CA PRO A 265 7.70 20.33 -7.65
C PRO A 265 7.81 18.82 -7.50
N ALA A 266 6.86 18.25 -6.77
CA ALA A 266 6.71 16.83 -6.56
C ALA A 266 5.26 16.42 -6.84
N THR A 267 5.04 15.12 -7.01
CA THR A 267 3.71 14.54 -7.13
C THR A 267 3.58 13.35 -6.17
N GLY A 268 2.37 13.14 -5.66
CA GLY A 268 2.03 11.99 -4.84
C GLY A 268 1.31 12.40 -3.56
N MET A 269 1.44 11.54 -2.56
CA MET A 269 0.79 11.74 -1.28
C MET A 269 1.76 11.42 -0.15
N LEU A 270 1.67 12.21 0.90
CA LEU A 270 2.30 11.96 2.19
C LEU A 270 1.21 11.99 3.26
N ALA A 271 1.23 11.05 4.19
CA ALA A 271 0.39 11.07 5.36
C ALA A 271 1.27 10.91 6.60
N ILE A 272 1.00 11.73 7.61
CA ILE A 272 1.69 11.69 8.90
C ILE A 272 0.66 11.56 10.02
N ARG A 273 1.11 11.11 11.19
CA ARG A 273 0.33 11.14 12.43
C ARG A 273 1.00 12.04 13.45
N LEU A 274 0.26 12.99 13.99
CA LEU A 274 0.69 13.77 15.13
C LEU A 274 0.16 13.12 16.41
N HIS A 275 1.04 12.97 17.40
CA HIS A 275 0.64 12.62 18.77
C HIS A 275 0.47 13.89 19.57
N VAL A 276 -0.77 14.25 19.89
CA VAL A 276 -1.09 15.49 20.61
C VAL A 276 -1.41 15.18 22.06
N LEU A 277 -0.66 15.78 22.97
CA LEU A 277 -0.87 15.65 24.40
C LEU A 277 -2.08 16.44 24.86
N LYS A 278 -2.65 16.06 26.00
CA LYS A 278 -3.76 16.79 26.67
C LYS A 278 -3.56 18.30 26.85
N ASP A 279 -2.31 18.77 26.87
CA ASP A 279 -2.00 20.21 27.02
C ASP A 279 -2.01 20.98 25.70
N GLY A 280 -2.20 20.27 24.58
CA GLY A 280 -2.27 20.81 23.23
C GLY A 280 -0.97 20.72 22.45
N SER A 281 0.15 20.34 23.07
CA SER A 281 1.43 20.23 22.37
C SER A 281 1.52 18.96 21.52
N VAL A 282 2.20 19.06 20.37
CA VAL A 282 2.57 17.90 19.54
C VAL A 282 3.84 17.26 20.16
N GLU A 283 3.75 16.01 20.58
CA GLU A 283 4.86 15.25 21.16
C GLU A 283 5.76 14.63 20.10
N SER A 284 5.15 14.03 19.06
CA SER A 284 5.87 13.31 18.01
C SER A 284 5.08 13.28 16.69
N ILE A 285 5.80 12.89 15.62
CA ILE A 285 5.29 12.70 14.27
C ILE A 285 5.64 11.28 13.82
N ASP A 286 4.64 10.48 13.42
CA ASP A 286 4.87 9.23 12.70
C ASP A 286 4.66 9.42 11.19
N TRP A 287 5.53 8.83 10.39
CA TRP A 287 5.38 8.75 8.94
C TRP A 287 4.49 7.55 8.59
N LEU A 288 3.29 7.79 8.06
CA LEU A 288 2.31 6.72 7.80
C LEU A 288 2.34 6.20 6.37
N SER A 289 2.44 7.09 5.39
CA SER A 289 2.47 6.72 3.98
C SER A 289 3.16 7.79 3.15
N ASP A 290 3.99 7.39 2.19
CA ASP A 290 4.75 8.32 1.37
C ASP A 290 5.00 7.77 -0.04
N THR A 291 4.36 8.42 -1.01
CA THR A 291 4.55 8.15 -2.43
C THR A 291 5.21 9.32 -3.14
N LEU A 292 5.86 10.24 -2.43
CA LEU A 292 6.38 11.46 -3.03
C LEU A 292 7.47 11.16 -4.06
N VAL A 293 7.24 11.67 -5.27
CA VAL A 293 8.21 11.64 -6.38
C VAL A 293 8.44 13.06 -6.87
N PRO A 294 9.67 13.60 -6.77
CA PRO A 294 10.02 14.86 -7.43
C PRO A 294 9.79 14.74 -8.94
N ILE A 295 9.22 15.78 -9.56
CA ILE A 295 8.89 15.75 -11.00
C ILE A 295 10.19 15.94 -11.81
N PRO A 296 10.63 14.93 -12.59
CA PRO A 296 11.88 15.04 -13.36
C PRO A 296 11.82 16.19 -14.38
N GLY A 297 12.92 16.95 -14.53
CA GLY A 297 13.02 18.03 -15.53
C GLY A 297 12.09 19.23 -15.31
N ALA A 298 11.33 19.27 -14.21
CA ALA A 298 10.56 20.44 -13.88
C ALA A 298 11.51 21.60 -13.54
N PRO A 299 11.34 22.78 -14.17
CA PRO A 299 12.27 23.88 -14.00
C PRO A 299 12.20 24.39 -12.56
N VAL A 300 13.22 24.10 -11.75
CA VAL A 300 13.46 24.86 -10.54
C VAL A 300 14.13 26.15 -10.99
N LEU A 301 13.55 27.30 -10.64
CA LEU A 301 14.20 28.58 -10.86
C LEU A 301 15.38 28.66 -9.88
N ALA A 302 16.59 28.48 -10.39
CA ALA A 302 17.78 28.83 -9.65
C ALA A 302 17.75 30.33 -9.27
N LEU A 303 18.53 30.74 -8.27
CA LEU A 303 18.63 32.13 -7.82
C LEU A 303 19.03 33.11 -8.95
N ASP A 304 19.63 32.61 -10.02
CA ASP A 304 20.01 33.36 -11.22
C ASP A 304 18.97 33.29 -12.37
N GLY A 305 17.83 32.63 -12.15
CA GLY A 305 16.75 32.46 -13.12
C GLY A 305 16.97 31.33 -14.13
N ALA A 306 18.03 30.52 -14.00
CA ALA A 306 18.22 29.35 -14.84
C ALA A 306 17.26 28.21 -14.44
N SER A 307 16.73 27.48 -15.43
CA SER A 307 16.03 26.22 -15.19
C SER A 307 17.05 25.12 -14.91
N VAL A 308 17.06 24.62 -13.69
CA VAL A 308 17.87 23.47 -13.27
C VAL A 308 16.96 22.28 -12.94
N GLU A 309 17.50 21.07 -13.10
CA GLU A 309 16.82 19.86 -12.60
C GLU A 309 16.60 20.00 -11.09
N PRO A 310 15.51 19.42 -10.54
CA PRO A 310 15.33 19.30 -9.10
C PRO A 310 16.57 18.69 -8.45
N PRO A 311 17.01 19.19 -7.29
CA PRO A 311 18.13 18.62 -6.59
C PRO A 311 17.79 17.19 -6.13
N GLU A 312 18.80 16.33 -5.96
CA GLU A 312 18.61 14.92 -5.58
C GLU A 312 17.90 14.78 -4.22
N ASP A 313 18.00 15.80 -3.37
CA ASP A 313 17.38 15.93 -2.05
C ASP A 313 16.01 16.65 -2.07
N ALA A 314 15.42 16.94 -3.23
CA ALA A 314 14.15 17.68 -3.36
C ALA A 314 13.03 17.15 -2.45
N ARG A 315 12.93 15.82 -2.30
CA ARG A 315 11.97 15.21 -1.39
C ARG A 315 12.30 15.51 0.07
N GLN A 316 13.56 15.46 0.47
CA GLN A 316 13.98 15.73 1.83
C GLN A 316 13.63 17.18 2.22
N LEU A 317 13.88 18.16 1.34
CA LEU A 317 13.49 19.55 1.56
C LEU A 317 11.98 19.70 1.81
N ILE A 318 11.15 18.97 1.07
CA ILE A 318 9.69 18.94 1.29
C ILE A 318 9.35 18.39 2.69
N LEU A 319 10.01 17.31 3.12
CA LEU A 319 9.77 16.74 4.45
C LEU A 319 10.22 17.69 5.57
N GLU A 320 11.34 18.38 5.40
CA GLU A 320 11.86 19.37 6.35
C GLU A 320 10.86 20.53 6.55
N VAL A 321 10.34 21.12 5.45
CA VAL A 321 9.32 22.18 5.51
C VAL A 321 8.08 21.74 6.29
N ILE A 322 7.63 20.49 6.08
CA ILE A 322 6.47 19.94 6.79
C ILE A 322 6.76 19.82 8.28
N VAL A 323 7.90 19.25 8.66
CA VAL A 323 8.29 19.08 10.08
C VAL A 323 8.46 20.44 10.77
N GLU A 324 9.13 21.40 10.13
CA GLU A 324 9.33 22.75 10.68
C GLU A 324 8.00 23.50 10.88
N GLY A 325 7.08 23.39 9.93
CA GLY A 325 5.75 23.98 10.05
C GLY A 325 4.92 23.37 11.18
N ILE A 326 5.07 22.06 11.42
CA ILE A 326 4.37 21.34 12.50
C ILE A 326 5.03 21.56 13.85
N ALA A 327 6.33 21.81 13.92
CA ALA A 327 7.05 21.95 15.19
C ALA A 327 6.48 23.06 16.10
N ASN A 328 5.81 24.06 15.51
CA ASN A 328 5.17 25.16 16.23
C ASN A 328 3.65 25.00 16.39
N LEU A 329 3.08 23.91 15.86
CA LEU A 329 1.65 23.63 15.95
C LEU A 329 1.29 23.26 17.39
N SER A 330 0.23 23.89 17.90
CA SER A 330 -0.37 23.55 19.17
C SER A 330 -1.88 23.70 19.10
N PHE A 331 -2.58 22.90 19.89
CA PHE A 331 -4.02 22.84 19.94
C PHE A 331 -4.54 23.32 21.31
N PRO A 332 -5.85 23.59 21.45
CA PRO A 332 -6.45 23.82 22.75
C PRO A 332 -6.31 22.59 23.66
N LYS A 333 -6.28 22.83 24.98
CA LYS A 333 -6.26 21.74 25.97
C LYS A 333 -7.51 20.86 25.86
N SER A 334 -7.33 19.57 26.03
CA SER A 334 -8.38 18.55 25.95
C SER A 334 -8.40 17.67 27.21
N SER A 335 -9.35 16.74 27.28
CA SER A 335 -9.47 15.80 28.41
C SER A 335 -8.49 14.63 28.35
N GLY A 336 -7.71 14.48 27.29
CA GLY A 336 -6.79 13.37 27.05
C GLY A 336 -6.02 13.55 25.76
N ASP A 337 -5.23 12.56 25.39
CA ASP A 337 -4.38 12.65 24.21
C ASP A 337 -5.20 12.43 22.93
N THR A 338 -4.65 12.81 21.78
CA THR A 338 -5.30 12.67 20.46
C THR A 338 -4.28 12.35 19.40
N GLU A 339 -4.61 11.41 18.53
CA GLU A 339 -3.88 11.17 17.28
C GLU A 339 -4.53 11.99 16.16
N VAL A 340 -3.70 12.71 15.40
CA VAL A 340 -4.15 13.50 14.23
C VAL A 340 -3.44 12.99 12.98
N THR A 341 -4.16 12.29 12.11
CA THR A 341 -3.64 11.90 10.80
C THR A 341 -3.81 13.06 9.82
N LEU A 342 -2.70 13.56 9.26
CA LEU A 342 -2.67 14.68 8.31
C LEU A 342 -2.15 14.23 6.94
N PRO A 343 -2.97 14.34 5.89
CA PRO A 343 -2.54 14.11 4.53
C PRO A 343 -2.04 15.39 3.84
N PHE A 344 -0.97 15.26 3.08
CA PHE A 344 -0.44 16.24 2.13
C PHE A 344 -0.52 15.65 0.73
N VAL A 345 -1.16 16.38 -0.19
CA VAL A 345 -1.36 15.95 -1.58
C VAL A 345 -0.58 16.89 -2.50
N PHE A 346 0.16 16.29 -3.43
CA PHE A 346 1.02 17.00 -4.37
C PHE A 346 0.61 16.65 -5.80
N GLU A 347 0.21 17.66 -6.57
CA GLU A 347 -0.34 17.55 -7.94
C GLU A 347 0.55 18.20 -9.00
#